data_AF-A0A2D5KBA9-F1
#
_entry.id   AF-A0A2D5KBA9-F1
#
_cell.length_a   1.000
_cell.length_b   1.000
_cell.length_c   1.000
_cell.angle_alpha   90.00
_cell.angle_beta   90.00
_cell.angle_gamma   90.00
#
_symmetry.space_group_name_H-M   'P 1'
#
loop_
_entity.id
_entity.type
_entity.pdbx_description
1 polymer ?
#
loop_
_entity_poly.entity_id
_entity_poly.type
_entity_poly.pdbx_seq_one_letter_code
_entity_poly.pdbx_strand_id
1 'polypeptide(L)'
;MLIARVKKETNIVEYVLYMYQIEDIIRSFQFDLEKIDRAIVQQYDQNDKVKAEIKAWYADLIDKMEVQGIQKNGHLEELNEIVNGLNVLHRSLLTTFQDKEYQSLYEQAANVLNDLKQKSDPTLKANEIAVCINGLYGLLVLRLKKQPIAEGTKMAMEHISKLMAKLAHQYNQMKMGKLRFPEELNN
;
A
#
# COMPACT_ATOMS: atom_id res chain seq x y z
N MET A 1 13.73 -2.37 6.57
CA MET A 1 14.37 -3.11 5.44
C MET A 1 13.84 -4.54 5.30
N LEU A 2 14.10 -5.46 6.23
CA LEU A 2 13.79 -6.89 6.09
C LEU A 2 12.29 -7.17 5.83
N ILE A 3 11.42 -6.55 6.63
CA ILE A 3 9.96 -6.67 6.47
C ILE A 3 9.51 -6.14 5.11
N ALA A 4 10.07 -5.00 4.67
CA ALA A 4 9.78 -4.41 3.37
C ALA A 4 10.08 -5.39 2.23
N ARG A 5 11.24 -6.05 2.26
CA ARG A 5 11.65 -7.04 1.25
C ARG A 5 10.70 -8.23 1.21
N VAL A 6 10.35 -8.78 2.37
CA VAL A 6 9.41 -9.91 2.46
C VAL A 6 8.05 -9.51 1.89
N LYS A 7 7.50 -8.37 2.31
CA LYS A 7 6.20 -7.89 1.83
C LYS A 7 6.21 -7.61 0.33
N LYS A 8 7.28 -7.04 -0.22
CA LYS A 8 7.38 -6.76 -1.65
C LYS A 8 7.26 -8.03 -2.51
N GLU A 9 7.72 -9.16 -2.00
CA GLU A 9 7.62 -10.46 -2.67
C GLU A 9 6.31 -11.19 -2.38
N THR A 10 5.75 -11.05 -1.17
CA THR A 10 4.55 -11.81 -0.77
C THR A 10 3.24 -11.08 -1.03
N ASN A 11 3.17 -9.79 -0.76
CA ASN A 11 1.97 -8.98 -0.90
C ASN A 11 2.32 -7.51 -1.18
N ILE A 12 2.25 -7.15 -2.44
CA ILE A 12 2.61 -5.80 -2.92
C ILE A 12 1.76 -4.69 -2.29
N VAL A 13 0.50 -4.96 -1.92
CA VAL A 13 -0.36 -3.96 -1.27
C VAL A 13 0.10 -3.73 0.17
N GLU A 14 0.41 -4.78 0.90
CA GLU A 14 1.00 -4.65 2.24
C GLU A 14 2.37 -3.98 2.21
N TYR A 15 3.15 -4.20 1.16
CA TYR A 15 4.41 -3.48 0.95
C TYR A 15 4.17 -1.97 0.86
N VAL A 16 3.22 -1.52 0.03
CA VAL A 16 2.90 -0.08 -0.09
C VAL A 16 2.42 0.48 1.24
N LEU A 17 1.49 -0.20 1.94
CA LEU A 17 1.00 0.25 3.25
C LEU A 17 2.13 0.33 4.30
N TYR A 18 3.05 -0.64 4.29
CA TYR A 18 4.21 -0.63 5.17
C TYR A 18 5.14 0.55 4.84
N MET A 19 5.40 0.82 3.56
CA MET A 19 6.26 1.93 3.17
C MET A 19 5.65 3.28 3.51
N TYR A 20 4.32 3.45 3.38
CA TYR A 20 3.65 4.68 3.83
C TYR A 20 3.84 4.91 5.34
N GLN A 21 3.76 3.85 6.14
CA GLN A 21 4.05 3.93 7.56
C GLN A 21 5.50 4.36 7.83
N ILE A 22 6.46 3.87 7.04
CA ILE A 22 7.88 4.23 7.18
C ILE A 22 8.10 5.71 6.82
N GLU A 23 7.50 6.21 5.74
CA GLU A 23 7.57 7.63 5.39
C GLU A 23 7.00 8.51 6.51
N ASP A 24 5.87 8.13 7.11
CA ASP A 24 5.28 8.89 8.21
C ASP A 24 6.10 8.82 9.49
N ILE A 25 6.77 7.70 9.76
CA ILE A 25 7.77 7.60 10.83
C ILE A 25 8.89 8.61 10.57
N ILE A 26 9.47 8.62 9.38
CA ILE A 26 10.54 9.56 9.02
C ILE A 26 10.08 11.01 9.21
N ARG A 27 8.89 11.36 8.74
CA ARG A 27 8.27 12.69 8.93
C ARG A 27 8.06 13.02 10.41
N SER A 28 7.60 12.07 11.22
CA SER A 28 7.37 12.28 12.65
C SER A 28 8.65 12.59 13.43
N PHE A 29 9.78 12.05 12.96
CA PHE A 29 11.11 12.35 13.49
C PHE A 29 11.79 13.53 12.79
N GLN A 30 11.08 14.24 11.92
CA GLN A 30 11.58 15.41 11.19
C GLN A 30 12.87 15.12 10.40
N PHE A 31 12.94 13.93 9.79
CA PHE A 31 14.10 13.48 9.00
C PHE A 31 15.40 13.37 9.81
N ASP A 32 15.31 13.31 11.15
CA ASP A 32 16.47 13.15 12.04
C ASP A 32 16.84 11.68 12.20
N LEU A 33 17.84 11.24 11.42
CA LEU A 33 18.33 9.86 11.43
C LEU A 33 18.81 9.40 12.82
N GLU A 34 19.42 10.29 13.61
CA GLU A 34 19.95 9.95 14.94
C GLU A 34 18.83 9.73 15.96
N LYS A 35 17.71 10.45 15.83
CA LYS A 35 16.51 10.15 16.63
C LYS A 35 15.86 8.83 16.21
N ILE A 36 15.76 8.58 14.90
CA ILE A 36 15.20 7.32 14.37
C ILE A 36 16.04 6.12 14.82
N ASP A 37 17.36 6.23 14.75
CA ASP A 37 18.29 5.18 15.18
C ASP A 37 18.03 4.80 16.65
N ARG A 38 18.07 5.79 17.56
CA ARG A 38 17.85 5.55 18.99
C ARG A 38 16.45 5.02 19.33
N ALA A 39 15.42 5.58 18.71
CA ALA A 39 14.02 5.28 19.04
C ALA A 39 13.50 4.00 18.38
N ILE A 40 14.08 3.58 17.25
CA ILE A 40 13.56 2.46 16.44
C ILE A 40 14.64 1.42 16.21
N VAL A 41 15.76 1.80 15.58
CA VAL A 41 16.77 0.83 15.13
C VAL A 41 17.41 0.09 16.31
N GLN A 42 17.77 0.82 17.37
CA GLN A 42 18.36 0.24 18.57
C GLN A 42 17.41 -0.63 19.38
N GLN A 43 16.09 -0.50 19.18
CA GLN A 43 15.06 -1.28 19.87
C GLN A 43 14.87 -2.68 19.27
N TYR A 44 15.45 -2.97 18.10
CA TYR A 44 15.41 -4.30 17.53
C TYR A 44 16.35 -5.25 18.28
N ASP A 45 15.85 -6.44 18.59
CA ASP A 45 16.66 -7.56 19.08
C ASP A 45 17.41 -8.22 17.90
N GLN A 46 18.47 -7.55 17.44
CA GLN A 46 19.30 -7.93 16.30
C GLN A 46 20.76 -7.54 16.57
N ASN A 47 21.69 -8.20 15.86
CA ASN A 47 23.11 -7.87 15.98
C ASN A 47 23.45 -6.49 15.37
N ASP A 48 24.60 -5.95 15.76
CA ASP A 48 25.03 -4.59 15.37
C ASP A 48 25.16 -4.41 13.86
N LYS A 49 25.57 -5.47 13.14
CA LYS A 49 25.66 -5.44 11.68
C LYS A 49 24.28 -5.21 11.04
N VAL A 50 23.27 -5.97 11.47
CA VAL A 50 21.90 -5.83 10.96
C VAL A 50 21.32 -4.47 11.36
N LYS A 51 21.59 -3.99 12.58
CA LYS A 51 21.18 -2.64 13.00
C LYS A 51 21.80 -1.56 12.11
N ALA A 52 23.09 -1.67 11.78
CA ALA A 52 23.76 -0.75 10.87
C ALA A 52 23.12 -0.76 9.47
N GLU A 53 22.77 -1.94 8.94
CA GLU A 53 22.04 -2.05 7.67
C GLU A 53 20.64 -1.39 7.72
N ILE A 54 19.93 -1.54 8.84
CA ILE A 54 18.62 -0.88 9.03
C ILE A 54 18.79 0.65 9.10
N LYS A 55 19.80 1.15 9.82
CA LYS A 55 20.10 2.58 9.90
C LYS A 55 20.43 3.15 8.52
N ALA A 56 21.30 2.48 7.76
CA ALA A 56 21.64 2.87 6.39
C ALA A 56 20.40 2.91 5.49
N TRP A 57 19.51 1.92 5.61
CA TRP A 57 18.26 1.90 4.85
C TRP A 57 17.33 3.09 5.19
N TYR A 58 17.28 3.54 6.44
CA TYR A 58 16.55 4.76 6.79
C TYR A 58 17.21 6.02 6.21
N ALA A 59 18.54 6.09 6.23
CA ALA A 59 19.29 7.18 5.61
C ALA A 59 18.98 7.29 4.11
N ASP A 60 19.03 6.18 3.38
CA ASP A 60 18.70 6.13 1.95
C ASP A 60 17.26 6.62 1.67
N LEU A 61 16.31 6.28 2.54
CA LEU A 61 14.91 6.72 2.39
C LEU A 61 14.75 8.22 2.66
N ILE A 62 15.43 8.74 3.70
CA ILE A 62 15.48 10.17 4.00
C ILE A 62 16.01 10.93 2.79
N ASP A 63 17.18 10.53 2.28
CA ASP A 63 17.81 11.18 1.13
C ASP A 63 16.88 11.18 -0.10
N LYS A 64 16.25 10.04 -0.40
CA LYS A 64 15.28 9.94 -1.51
C LYS A 64 14.10 10.89 -1.33
N MET A 65 13.51 10.91 -0.14
CA MET A 65 12.37 11.78 0.15
C MET A 65 12.75 13.26 0.07
N GLU A 66 13.97 13.61 0.48
CA GLU A 66 14.49 14.98 0.39
C GLU A 66 14.74 15.41 -1.05
N VAL A 67 15.41 14.56 -1.84
CA VAL A 67 15.66 14.79 -3.27
C VAL A 67 14.37 14.94 -4.05
N GLN A 68 13.33 14.16 -3.71
CA GLN A 68 12.01 14.24 -4.34
C GLN A 68 11.15 15.40 -3.80
N GLY A 69 11.59 16.11 -2.75
CA GLY A 69 10.84 17.23 -2.18
C GLY A 69 9.54 16.86 -1.45
N ILE A 70 9.42 15.61 -0.98
CA ILE A 70 8.19 15.06 -0.37
C ILE A 70 8.24 15.05 1.17
N GLN A 71 8.99 15.98 1.76
CA GLN A 71 9.16 16.05 3.22
C GLN A 71 7.85 16.37 3.95
N LYS A 72 6.95 17.12 3.31
CA LYS A 72 5.68 17.56 3.92
C LYS A 72 4.52 16.62 3.59
N ASN A 73 4.43 16.16 2.35
CA ASN A 73 3.33 15.36 1.82
C ASN A 73 3.80 14.56 0.60
N GLY A 74 2.95 13.62 0.16
CA GLY A 74 3.24 12.75 -0.97
C GLY A 74 3.90 11.43 -0.57
N HIS A 75 4.26 10.64 -1.56
CA HIS A 75 4.89 9.34 -1.40
C HIS A 75 6.03 9.22 -2.40
N LEU A 76 7.03 8.40 -2.08
CA LEU A 76 8.15 8.10 -2.95
C LEU A 76 7.66 7.68 -4.33
N GLU A 77 8.34 8.16 -5.37
CA GLU A 77 7.92 7.91 -6.76
C GLU A 77 7.82 6.41 -7.09
N GLU A 78 8.74 5.60 -6.56
CA GLU A 78 8.69 4.14 -6.69
C GLU A 78 7.41 3.51 -6.12
N LEU A 79 6.78 4.13 -5.11
CA LEU A 79 5.49 3.69 -4.58
C LEU A 79 4.34 4.14 -5.47
N ASN A 80 4.39 5.37 -5.99
CA ASN A 80 3.40 5.87 -6.95
C ASN A 80 3.36 5.00 -8.22
N GLU A 81 4.52 4.61 -8.73
CA GLU A 81 4.65 3.69 -9.88
C GLU A 81 4.00 2.34 -9.60
N ILE A 82 4.24 1.75 -8.42
CA ILE A 82 3.60 0.50 -8.01
C ILE A 82 2.07 0.65 -7.96
N VAL A 83 1.58 1.71 -7.33
CA VAL A 83 0.13 1.98 -7.20
C VAL A 83 -0.52 2.20 -8.57
N ASN A 84 0.18 2.89 -9.48
CA ASN A 84 -0.28 3.07 -10.85
C ASN A 84 -0.31 1.76 -11.63
N GLY A 85 0.73 0.91 -11.50
CA GLY A 85 0.76 -0.43 -12.09
C GLY A 85 -0.37 -1.32 -11.56
N LEU A 86 -0.66 -1.26 -10.26
CA LEU A 86 -1.80 -1.96 -9.67
C LEU A 86 -3.14 -1.46 -10.21
N ASN A 87 -3.27 -0.16 -10.46
CA ASN A 87 -4.48 0.41 -11.06
C ASN A 87 -4.66 -0.04 -12.52
N VAL A 88 -3.58 -0.17 -13.28
CA VAL A 88 -3.62 -0.77 -14.63
C VAL A 88 -4.06 -2.23 -14.58
N LEU A 89 -3.50 -3.02 -13.66
CA LEU A 89 -3.91 -4.41 -13.46
C LEU A 89 -5.38 -4.50 -13.04
N HIS A 90 -5.81 -3.68 -12.08
CA HIS A 90 -7.20 -3.58 -11.64
C HIS A 90 -8.15 -3.35 -12.82
N ARG A 91 -7.87 -2.36 -13.68
CA ARG A 91 -8.68 -2.11 -14.89
C ARG A 91 -8.67 -3.30 -15.84
N SER A 92 -7.50 -3.92 -16.04
CA SER A 92 -7.36 -5.10 -16.90
C SER A 92 -8.15 -6.29 -16.37
N LEU A 93 -8.18 -6.52 -15.06
CA LEU A 93 -8.97 -7.58 -14.43
C LEU A 93 -10.47 -7.35 -14.62
N LEU A 94 -10.93 -6.09 -14.60
CA LEU A 94 -12.32 -5.75 -14.84
C LEU A 94 -12.73 -5.89 -16.32
N THR A 95 -11.85 -5.56 -17.27
CA THR A 95 -12.23 -5.43 -18.69
C THR A 95 -11.63 -6.47 -19.61
N THR A 96 -10.33 -6.73 -19.50
CA THR A 96 -9.55 -7.53 -20.46
C THR A 96 -9.51 -9.00 -20.04
N PHE A 97 -9.15 -9.26 -18.78
CA PHE A 97 -9.17 -10.60 -18.21
C PHE A 97 -10.57 -10.99 -17.72
N GLN A 98 -11.47 -10.03 -17.50
CA GLN A 98 -12.84 -10.26 -17.01
C GLN A 98 -12.87 -11.29 -15.87
N ASP A 99 -12.01 -11.10 -14.87
CA ASP A 99 -11.90 -12.00 -13.74
C ASP A 99 -13.20 -11.92 -12.93
N LYS A 100 -14.05 -12.94 -13.05
CA LYS A 100 -15.39 -12.98 -12.44
C LYS A 100 -15.35 -12.84 -10.92
N GLU A 101 -14.35 -13.42 -10.27
CA GLU A 101 -14.18 -13.30 -8.82
C GLU A 101 -13.78 -11.87 -8.44
N TYR A 102 -12.85 -11.29 -9.20
CA TYR A 102 -12.43 -9.90 -8.99
C TYR A 102 -13.57 -8.90 -9.23
N GLN A 103 -14.36 -9.09 -10.30
CA GLN A 103 -15.53 -8.28 -10.61
C GLN A 103 -16.57 -8.35 -9.48
N SER A 104 -16.87 -9.54 -8.96
CA SER A 104 -17.81 -9.70 -7.84
C SER A 104 -17.32 -9.00 -6.56
N LEU A 105 -16.02 -9.11 -6.25
CA LEU A 105 -15.43 -8.39 -5.12
C LEU A 105 -15.47 -6.87 -5.33
N TYR A 106 -15.28 -6.41 -6.57
CA TYR A 106 -15.35 -4.99 -6.91
C TYR A 106 -16.77 -4.44 -6.75
N GLU A 107 -17.80 -5.17 -7.20
CA GLU A 107 -19.21 -4.79 -7.01
C GLU A 107 -19.57 -4.67 -5.53
N GLN A 108 -19.12 -5.62 -4.69
CA GLN A 108 -19.32 -5.57 -3.24
C GLN A 108 -18.64 -4.35 -2.59
N ALA A 109 -17.49 -3.93 -3.13
CA ALA A 109 -16.72 -2.78 -2.65
C ALA A 109 -17.18 -1.44 -3.23
N ALA A 110 -18.01 -1.42 -4.28
CA ALA A 110 -18.29 -0.22 -5.08
C ALA A 110 -18.86 0.95 -4.26
N ASN A 111 -19.82 0.67 -3.37
CA ASN A 111 -20.41 1.70 -2.51
C ASN A 111 -19.36 2.32 -1.57
N VAL A 112 -18.55 1.47 -0.92
CA VAL A 112 -17.49 1.91 -0.01
C VAL A 112 -16.43 2.71 -0.76
N LEU A 113 -16.03 2.25 -1.95
CA LEU A 113 -15.07 2.93 -2.80
C LEU A 113 -15.58 4.32 -3.21
N ASN A 114 -16.86 4.45 -3.55
CA ASN A 114 -17.46 5.74 -3.87
C ASN A 114 -17.45 6.69 -2.66
N ASP A 115 -17.77 6.21 -1.48
CA ASP A 115 -17.69 6.99 -0.24
C ASP A 115 -16.25 7.46 0.05
N LEU A 116 -15.27 6.56 -0.14
CA LEU A 116 -13.86 6.90 0.01
C LEU A 116 -13.41 7.93 -1.02
N LYS A 117 -13.83 7.80 -2.28
CA LYS A 117 -13.52 8.78 -3.36
C LYS A 117 -14.09 10.15 -3.03
N GLN A 118 -15.29 10.24 -2.50
CA GLN A 118 -15.91 11.52 -2.14
C GLN A 118 -15.09 12.26 -1.07
N LYS A 119 -14.53 11.51 -0.11
CA LYS A 119 -13.71 12.01 1.00
C LYS A 119 -12.23 12.21 0.68
N SER A 120 -11.76 11.73 -0.48
CA SER A 120 -10.36 11.81 -0.90
C SER A 120 -10.04 13.12 -1.61
N ASP A 121 -8.76 13.49 -1.60
CA ASP A 121 -8.26 14.63 -2.38
C ASP A 121 -8.53 14.43 -3.88
N PRO A 122 -8.84 15.51 -4.63
CA PRO A 122 -9.14 15.43 -6.07
C PRO A 122 -8.06 14.69 -6.88
N THR A 123 -6.79 14.84 -6.50
CA THR A 123 -5.64 14.20 -7.15
C THR A 123 -5.66 12.67 -7.03
N LEU A 124 -6.24 12.12 -5.96
CA LEU A 124 -6.35 10.67 -5.74
C LEU A 124 -7.55 10.05 -6.48
N LYS A 125 -8.60 10.82 -6.75
CA LYS A 125 -9.89 10.30 -7.26
C LYS A 125 -9.77 9.57 -8.61
N ALA A 126 -8.76 9.92 -9.41
CA ALA A 126 -8.52 9.30 -10.72
C ALA A 126 -7.97 7.86 -10.62
N ASN A 127 -7.41 7.47 -9.47
CA ASN A 127 -6.83 6.16 -9.22
C ASN A 127 -7.58 5.46 -8.08
N GLU A 128 -8.45 4.52 -8.42
CA GLU A 128 -9.28 3.80 -7.46
C GLU A 128 -8.46 3.00 -6.46
N ILE A 129 -7.34 2.44 -6.91
CA ILE A 129 -6.41 1.70 -6.06
C ILE A 129 -5.72 2.62 -5.07
N ALA A 130 -5.31 3.82 -5.49
CA ALA A 130 -4.77 4.82 -4.58
C ALA A 130 -5.80 5.20 -3.50
N VAL A 131 -7.07 5.34 -3.87
CA VAL A 131 -8.17 5.61 -2.92
C VAL A 131 -8.35 4.46 -1.93
N CYS A 132 -8.36 3.20 -2.41
CA CYS A 132 -8.44 2.01 -1.55
C CYS A 132 -7.26 1.94 -0.56
N ILE A 133 -6.03 2.14 -1.06
CA ILE A 133 -4.81 2.12 -0.23
C ILE A 133 -4.85 3.23 0.81
N ASN A 134 -5.24 4.45 0.43
CA ASN A 134 -5.38 5.56 1.37
C ASN A 134 -6.43 5.27 2.46
N GLY A 135 -7.58 4.68 2.08
CA GLY A 135 -8.60 4.26 3.04
C GLY A 135 -8.09 3.19 4.01
N LEU A 136 -7.41 2.15 3.51
CA LEU A 136 -6.81 1.10 4.33
C LEU A 136 -5.72 1.63 5.25
N TYR A 137 -4.90 2.55 4.76
CA TYR A 137 -3.88 3.23 5.55
C TYR A 137 -4.50 4.08 6.66
N GLY A 138 -5.55 4.85 6.35
CA GLY A 138 -6.31 5.59 7.36
C GLY A 138 -6.86 4.67 8.47
N LEU A 139 -7.42 3.52 8.10
CA LEU A 139 -7.86 2.52 9.07
C LEU A 139 -6.71 1.99 9.93
N LEU A 140 -5.55 1.72 9.33
CA LEU A 140 -4.34 1.28 10.05
C LEU A 140 -3.90 2.34 11.06
N VAL A 141 -3.86 3.62 10.67
CA VAL A 141 -3.50 4.74 11.55
C VAL A 141 -4.46 4.85 12.74
N LEU A 142 -5.78 4.73 12.51
CA LEU A 142 -6.78 4.74 13.60
C LEU A 142 -6.53 3.60 14.61
N ARG A 143 -6.19 2.41 14.12
CA ARG A 143 -5.84 1.25 14.97
C ARG A 143 -4.58 1.49 15.79
N LEU A 144 -3.53 2.03 15.17
CA LEU A 144 -2.27 2.36 15.86
C LEU A 144 -2.49 3.39 16.97
N LYS A 145 -3.39 4.35 16.74
CA LYS A 145 -3.81 5.34 17.75
C LYS A 145 -4.78 4.81 18.81
N LYS A 146 -5.15 3.52 18.74
CA LYS A 146 -6.16 2.88 19.61
C LYS A 146 -7.50 3.63 19.63
N GLN A 147 -7.86 4.29 18.53
CA GLN A 147 -9.14 4.99 18.43
C GLN A 147 -10.28 4.00 18.19
N PRO A 148 -11.47 4.25 18.77
CA PRO A 148 -12.64 3.42 18.51
C PRO A 148 -13.05 3.53 17.04
N ILE A 149 -13.24 2.39 16.39
CA ILE A 149 -13.69 2.32 15.00
C ILE A 149 -15.11 1.76 15.02
N ALA A 150 -16.05 2.51 14.44
CA ALA A 150 -17.44 2.09 14.32
C ALA A 150 -17.55 0.77 13.53
N GLU A 151 -18.49 -0.08 13.92
CA GLU A 151 -18.64 -1.41 13.31
C GLU A 151 -18.95 -1.33 11.81
N GLY A 152 -19.81 -0.38 11.41
CA GLY A 152 -20.09 -0.12 10.00
C GLY A 152 -18.84 0.25 9.19
N THR A 153 -17.88 0.97 9.78
CA THR A 153 -16.60 1.28 9.13
C THR A 153 -15.72 0.04 9.01
N LYS A 154 -15.69 -0.84 10.01
CA LYS A 154 -14.93 -2.10 9.91
C LYS A 154 -15.48 -2.99 8.79
N MET A 155 -16.80 -3.18 8.76
CA MET A 155 -17.46 -3.98 7.73
C MET A 155 -17.22 -3.39 6.33
N ALA A 156 -17.39 -2.07 6.17
CA ALA A 156 -17.11 -1.40 4.90
C ALA A 156 -15.67 -1.61 4.43
N MET A 157 -14.70 -1.47 5.33
CA MET A 157 -13.29 -1.66 5.01
C MET A 157 -12.91 -3.13 4.77
N GLU A 158 -13.73 -4.09 5.22
CA GLU A 158 -13.52 -5.50 4.91
C GLU A 158 -13.71 -5.79 3.41
N HIS A 159 -14.71 -5.17 2.77
CA HIS A 159 -14.91 -5.29 1.32
C HIS A 159 -13.70 -4.74 0.54
N ILE A 160 -13.18 -3.57 0.94
CA ILE A 160 -11.95 -3.02 0.36
C ILE A 160 -10.77 -3.96 0.59
N SER A 161 -10.63 -4.50 1.79
CA SER A 161 -9.53 -5.42 2.13
C SER A 161 -9.55 -6.69 1.27
N LYS A 162 -10.73 -7.29 1.05
CA LYS A 162 -10.90 -8.48 0.20
C LYS A 162 -10.56 -8.19 -1.26
N LEU A 163 -11.06 -7.08 -1.81
CA LEU A 163 -10.73 -6.63 -3.17
C LEU A 163 -9.22 -6.45 -3.35
N MET A 164 -8.58 -5.76 -2.41
CA MET A 164 -7.14 -5.50 -2.45
C MET A 164 -6.30 -6.76 -2.27
N ALA A 165 -6.74 -7.71 -1.44
CA ALA A 165 -6.08 -9.01 -1.29
C ALA A 165 -6.12 -9.83 -2.58
N LYS A 166 -7.27 -9.86 -3.28
CA LYS A 166 -7.38 -10.50 -4.59
C LYS A 166 -6.50 -9.81 -5.63
N LEU A 167 -6.45 -8.48 -5.64
CA LEU A 167 -5.57 -7.72 -6.54
C LEU A 167 -4.09 -8.06 -6.30
N ALA A 168 -3.65 -8.08 -5.04
CA ALA A 168 -2.28 -8.45 -4.68
C ALA A 168 -1.93 -9.88 -5.13
N HIS A 169 -2.87 -10.81 -4.97
CA HIS A 169 -2.72 -12.17 -5.46
C HIS A 169 -2.55 -12.19 -6.99
N GLN A 170 -3.40 -11.49 -7.74
CA GLN A 170 -3.30 -11.45 -9.21
C GLN A 170 -2.02 -10.76 -9.68
N TYR A 171 -1.53 -9.75 -8.96
CA TYR A 171 -0.24 -9.13 -9.24
C TYR A 171 0.92 -10.13 -9.12
N ASN A 172 0.91 -10.97 -8.08
CA ASN A 172 1.93 -12.00 -7.92
C ASN A 172 1.84 -13.04 -9.04
N GLN A 173 0.63 -13.47 -9.42
CA GLN A 173 0.41 -14.38 -10.53
C GLN A 173 0.94 -13.80 -11.85
N MET A 174 0.73 -12.50 -12.09
CA MET A 174 1.27 -11.77 -13.25
C MET A 174 2.81 -11.75 -13.22
N LYS A 175 3.43 -11.42 -12.08
CA LYS A 175 4.90 -11.41 -11.91
C LYS A 175 5.51 -12.79 -12.18
N MET A 176 4.80 -13.87 -11.87
CA MET A 176 5.22 -15.25 -12.13
C MET A 176 4.92 -15.73 -13.56
N GLY A 177 4.32 -14.92 -14.42
CA GLY A 177 3.89 -15.32 -15.76
C GLY A 177 2.73 -16.33 -15.77
N LYS A 178 1.99 -16.44 -14.67
CA LYS A 178 0.88 -17.39 -14.49
C LYS A 178 -0.50 -16.79 -14.69
N LEU A 179 -0.60 -15.47 -14.87
CA LEU A 179 -1.86 -14.81 -15.14
C LEU A 179 -2.31 -15.20 -16.57
N ARG A 180 -3.42 -15.93 -16.65
CA ARG A 180 -3.98 -16.42 -17.91
C ARG A 180 -5.20 -15.60 -18.32
N PHE A 181 -5.36 -15.42 -19.62
CA PHE A 181 -6.60 -14.93 -20.20
C PHE A 181 -7.71 -15.96 -20.01
N PRO A 182 -8.99 -15.54 -19.95
CA PRO A 182 -10.12 -16.45 -20.02
C PRO A 182 -10.00 -17.34 -21.26
N GLU A 183 -10.25 -18.64 -21.11
CA GLU A 183 -10.16 -19.59 -22.24
C GLU A 183 -11.31 -19.46 -23.25
N GLU A 184 -12.29 -18.56 -23.04
CA GLU A 184 -13.39 -18.37 -23.98
C GLU A 184 -13.80 -16.90 -24.11
N LEU A 185 -13.44 -16.28 -25.24
CA LEU A 185 -14.30 -15.32 -25.93
C LEU A 185 -14.87 -16.06 -27.15
N ASN A 186 -15.77 -17.01 -26.91
CA ASN A 186 -16.61 -17.52 -27.97
C ASN A 186 -17.61 -16.41 -28.31
N ASN A 187 -17.37 -15.77 -29.46
CA ASN A 187 -18.30 -14.84 -30.12
C ASN A 187 -19.68 -15.49 -30.31
#